data_AF-A0A840NB68-F1
#
_entry.id   AF-A0A840NB68-F1
#
_cell.length_a   1.000
_cell.length_b   1.000
_cell.length_c   1.000
_cell.angle_alpha   90.00
_cell.angle_beta   90.00
_cell.angle_gamma   90.00
#
_symmetry.space_group_name_H-M   'P 1'
#
loop_
_entity.id
_entity.type
_entity.pdbx_description
1 polymer ?
#
loop_
_entity_poly.entity_id
_entity_poly.type
_entity_poly.pdbx_seq_one_letter_code
_entity_poly.pdbx_strand_id
1 'polypeptide(L)'
;MAQIVNDWRLDFMRAHPRLFDVMPGEPEHSFGYPLCNEGWREVLENLCIRIEAVLQQGETFAFVRIKQKMGILRVDWDGGISDETEIRVVEAVDLATARSACTCEICGIEGTLYSNREWLATRCSRHATGDPVPRRPGFENVHLLRRRPSGSDMYHARYDRDTDTLTEIEPPSDSDE
;
A
#
# COMPACT_ATOMS: atom_id res chain seq x y z
N MET A 1 -14.25 -29.65 -15.16
CA MET A 1 -13.11 -29.61 -14.23
C MET A 1 -12.99 -28.16 -13.77
N ALA A 2 -13.41 -27.87 -12.54
CA ALA A 2 -13.28 -26.52 -12.00
C ALA A 2 -11.79 -26.20 -11.94
N GLN A 3 -11.36 -25.21 -12.73
CA GLN A 3 -10.02 -24.64 -12.60
C GLN A 3 -9.94 -24.15 -11.16
N ILE A 4 -9.13 -24.81 -10.33
CA ILE A 4 -8.75 -24.26 -9.04
C ILE A 4 -7.89 -23.05 -9.42
N VAL A 5 -8.53 -21.89 -9.57
CA VAL A 5 -7.82 -20.63 -9.65
C VAL A 5 -7.19 -20.50 -8.28
N ASN A 6 -5.88 -20.73 -8.19
CA ASN A 6 -5.12 -20.42 -7.00
C ASN A 6 -5.23 -18.91 -6.82
N ASP A 7 -6.12 -18.48 -5.93
CA ASP A 7 -6.26 -17.07 -5.60
C ASP A 7 -5.11 -16.68 -4.68
N TRP A 8 -4.12 -15.98 -5.22
CA TRP A 8 -2.93 -15.54 -4.50
C TRP A 8 -3.27 -14.80 -3.20
N ARG A 9 -4.46 -14.19 -3.12
CA ARG A 9 -4.96 -13.50 -1.93
C ARG A 9 -5.16 -14.45 -0.75
N LEU A 10 -5.67 -15.65 -1.00
CA LEU A 10 -5.87 -16.65 0.04
C LEU A 10 -4.54 -17.17 0.57
N ASP A 11 -3.60 -17.43 -0.33
CA ASP A 11 -2.24 -17.86 0.05
C ASP A 11 -1.53 -16.75 0.85
N PHE A 12 -1.65 -15.49 0.41
CA PHE A 12 -1.13 -14.32 1.11
C PHE A 12 -1.74 -14.15 2.51
N MET A 13 -3.07 -14.17 2.64
CA MET A 13 -3.73 -13.99 3.94
C MET A 13 -3.39 -15.12 4.91
N ARG A 14 -3.29 -16.37 4.42
CA ARG A 14 -2.91 -17.54 5.23
C ARG A 14 -1.45 -17.52 5.66
N ALA A 15 -0.57 -16.83 4.92
CA ALA A 15 0.83 -16.67 5.29
C ALA A 15 1.02 -15.75 6.49
N HIS A 16 0.06 -14.85 6.77
CA HIS A 16 0.12 -13.88 7.87
C HIS A 16 -1.05 -14.03 8.85
N PRO A 17 -1.17 -15.18 9.56
CA PRO A 17 -2.30 -15.46 10.44
C PRO A 17 -2.38 -14.54 11.67
N ARG A 18 -1.34 -13.75 11.97
CA ARG A 18 -1.39 -12.71 13.01
C ARG A 18 -2.14 -11.46 12.58
N LEU A 19 -2.29 -11.22 11.28
CA LEU A 19 -2.84 -9.99 10.72
C LEU A 19 -4.22 -10.17 10.07
N PHE A 20 -4.59 -11.41 9.78
CA PHE A 20 -5.84 -11.78 9.11
C PHE A 20 -6.62 -12.81 9.91
N ASP A 21 -7.92 -12.57 10.07
CA ASP A 21 -8.90 -13.58 10.46
C ASP A 21 -9.66 -14.02 9.20
N VAL A 22 -9.24 -15.14 8.62
CA VAL A 22 -9.79 -15.64 7.34
C VAL A 22 -11.06 -16.42 7.62
N MET A 23 -12.20 -15.93 7.13
CA MET A 23 -13.49 -16.60 7.31
C MET A 23 -13.50 -17.95 6.58
N PRO A 24 -13.79 -19.07 7.29
CA PRO A 24 -13.94 -20.36 6.65
C PRO A 24 -15.15 -20.38 5.70
N GLY A 25 -14.94 -20.77 4.44
CA GLY A 25 -16.00 -20.97 3.45
C GLY A 25 -16.30 -19.76 2.55
N GLU A 26 -16.12 -18.54 3.04
CA GLU A 26 -16.30 -17.29 2.28
C GLU A 26 -15.11 -16.34 2.47
N PRO A 27 -13.89 -16.76 2.08
CA PRO A 27 -12.70 -16.01 2.42
C PRO A 27 -12.62 -14.64 1.73
N GLU A 28 -13.28 -14.44 0.58
CA GLU A 28 -13.41 -13.16 -0.13
C GLU A 28 -14.17 -12.08 0.65
N HIS A 29 -14.97 -12.49 1.64
CA HIS A 29 -15.69 -11.57 2.53
C HIS A 29 -14.89 -11.22 3.79
N SER A 30 -13.72 -11.83 4.00
CA SER A 30 -12.87 -11.55 5.17
C SER A 30 -12.41 -10.09 5.19
N PHE A 31 -12.32 -9.51 6.39
CA PHE A 31 -11.69 -8.19 6.53
C PHE A 31 -10.26 -8.22 6.00
N GLY A 32 -9.86 -7.12 5.35
CA GLY A 32 -8.55 -7.02 4.73
C GLY A 32 -8.35 -7.85 3.46
N TYR A 33 -9.38 -8.53 2.91
CA TYR A 33 -9.24 -9.23 1.62
C TYR A 33 -8.74 -8.25 0.53
N PRO A 34 -7.60 -8.52 -0.15
CA PRO A 34 -6.98 -7.56 -1.05
C PRO A 34 -7.82 -7.24 -2.29
N LEU A 35 -8.42 -6.05 -2.34
CA LEU A 35 -9.11 -5.52 -3.51
C LEU A 35 -8.14 -4.75 -4.42
N CYS A 36 -7.07 -5.42 -4.85
CA CYS A 36 -6.06 -4.92 -5.76
C CYS A 36 -5.51 -6.05 -6.65
N ASN A 37 -4.65 -5.71 -7.62
CA ASN A 37 -4.05 -6.66 -8.53
C ASN A 37 -2.77 -7.30 -7.95
N GLU A 38 -2.39 -8.48 -8.47
CA GLU A 38 -1.30 -9.33 -7.96
C GLU A 38 0.08 -8.68 -8.04
N GLY A 39 0.29 -7.71 -8.96
CA GLY A 39 1.55 -6.99 -9.06
C GLY A 39 1.92 -6.21 -7.78
N TRP A 40 0.97 -5.99 -6.88
CA TRP A 40 1.25 -5.41 -5.56
C TRP A 40 1.39 -6.44 -4.44
N ARG A 41 1.36 -7.74 -4.73
CA ARG A 41 1.52 -8.78 -3.72
C ARG A 41 2.82 -8.60 -2.93
N GLU A 42 3.96 -8.40 -3.58
CA GLU A 42 5.23 -8.18 -2.89
C GLU A 42 5.20 -6.93 -1.97
N VAL A 43 4.50 -5.88 -2.39
CA VAL A 43 4.30 -4.68 -1.57
C VAL A 43 3.52 -5.00 -0.29
N LEU A 44 2.48 -5.84 -0.40
CA LEU A 44 1.68 -6.30 0.73
C LEU A 44 2.44 -7.29 1.64
N GLU A 45 3.23 -8.19 1.07
CA GLU A 45 4.08 -9.13 1.83
C GLU A 45 5.10 -8.34 2.68
N ASN A 46 5.77 -7.35 2.09
CA ASN A 46 6.72 -6.48 2.82
C ASN A 46 6.02 -5.64 3.90
N LEU A 47 4.79 -5.18 3.65
CA LEU A 47 3.96 -4.51 4.66
C LEU A 47 3.68 -5.44 5.85
N CYS A 48 3.25 -6.68 5.58
CA CYS A 48 2.92 -7.64 6.62
C CYS A 48 4.15 -8.00 7.47
N ILE A 49 5.29 -8.27 6.83
CA ILE A 49 6.56 -8.55 7.50
C ILE A 49 6.95 -7.41 8.45
N ARG A 50 6.83 -6.15 7.99
CA ARG A 50 7.12 -4.97 8.82
C ARG A 50 6.20 -4.90 10.02
N ILE A 51 4.89 -5.07 9.83
CA ILE A 51 3.91 -5.01 10.93
C ILE A 51 4.17 -6.13 11.95
N GLU A 52 4.35 -7.37 11.49
CA GLU A 52 4.61 -8.52 12.38
C GLU A 52 5.89 -8.36 13.21
N ALA A 53 6.91 -7.71 12.65
CA ALA A 53 8.17 -7.43 13.32
C ALA A 53 8.08 -6.35 14.41
N VAL A 54 7.07 -5.48 14.38
CA VAL A 54 6.89 -4.40 15.37
C VAL A 54 5.85 -4.73 16.43
N LEU A 55 4.89 -5.60 16.10
CA LEU A 55 3.85 -6.03 17.05
C LEU A 55 4.43 -6.77 18.25
N GLN A 56 4.19 -6.24 19.44
CA GLN A 56 4.60 -6.79 20.72
C GLN A 56 3.67 -7.92 21.20
N GLN A 57 4.08 -8.61 22.26
CA GLN A 57 3.29 -9.68 22.85
C GLN A 57 2.01 -9.11 23.50
N GLY A 58 0.86 -9.67 23.13
CA GLY A 58 -0.45 -9.26 23.66
C GLY A 58 -1.11 -8.11 22.90
N GLU A 59 -0.38 -7.46 21.97
CA GLU A 59 -0.96 -6.50 21.05
C GLU A 59 -1.79 -7.21 19.97
N THR A 60 -2.89 -6.56 19.54
CA THR A 60 -3.77 -7.08 18.49
C THR A 60 -3.77 -6.15 17.28
N PHE A 61 -3.84 -6.73 16.09
CA PHE A 61 -3.92 -6.00 14.83
C PHE A 61 -4.76 -6.80 13.84
N ALA A 62 -5.60 -6.11 13.08
CA ALA A 62 -6.31 -6.69 11.95
C ALA A 62 -6.45 -5.69 10.81
N PHE A 63 -6.21 -6.14 9.58
CA PHE A 63 -6.58 -5.34 8.42
C PHE A 63 -8.09 -5.22 8.31
N VAL A 64 -8.59 -4.00 8.13
CA VAL A 64 -10.01 -3.72 7.90
C VAL A 64 -10.28 -3.67 6.40
N ARG A 65 -9.45 -2.94 5.64
CA ARG A 65 -9.57 -2.85 4.18
C ARG A 65 -8.20 -2.77 3.53
N ILE A 66 -8.04 -3.47 2.41
CA ILE A 66 -6.90 -3.34 1.50
C ILE A 66 -7.49 -3.14 0.11
N LYS A 67 -7.20 -2.01 -0.53
CA LYS A 67 -7.74 -1.74 -1.88
C LYS A 67 -6.84 -0.84 -2.71
N GLN A 68 -7.02 -0.94 -4.02
CA GLN A 68 -6.58 0.10 -4.93
C GLN A 68 -7.53 1.31 -4.82
N LYS A 69 -6.97 2.52 -4.80
CA LYS A 69 -7.72 3.76 -4.97
C LYS A 69 -6.83 4.83 -5.59
N MET A 70 -7.23 5.39 -6.72
CA MET A 70 -6.50 6.46 -7.42
C MET A 70 -5.05 6.09 -7.79
N GLY A 71 -4.82 4.85 -8.23
CA GLY A 71 -3.51 4.37 -8.66
C GLY A 71 -2.57 3.95 -7.54
N ILE A 72 -3.00 4.03 -6.28
CA ILE A 72 -2.19 3.66 -5.11
C ILE A 72 -2.93 2.68 -4.21
N LEU A 73 -2.18 2.02 -3.33
CA LEU A 73 -2.69 1.17 -2.27
C LEU A 73 -3.28 2.03 -1.15
N ARG A 74 -4.44 1.61 -0.62
CA ARG A 74 -5.03 2.15 0.59
C ARG A 74 -5.29 1.01 1.57
N VAL A 75 -4.77 1.18 2.76
CA VAL A 75 -4.83 0.21 3.86
C VAL A 75 -5.48 0.88 5.04
N ASP A 76 -6.56 0.28 5.53
CA ASP A 76 -7.16 0.60 6.82
C ASP A 76 -6.99 -0.62 7.74
N TRP A 77 -6.73 -0.36 9.01
CA TRP A 77 -6.52 -1.38 10.03
C TRP A 77 -7.09 -0.92 11.36
N ASP A 78 -7.30 -1.87 12.26
CA ASP A 78 -7.74 -1.64 13.64
C ASP A 78 -6.96 -2.59 14.57
N GLY A 79 -6.91 -2.28 15.86
CA GLY A 79 -6.14 -3.06 16.81
C GLY A 79 -5.90 -2.40 18.16
N GLY A 80 -5.66 -3.23 19.17
CA GLY A 80 -5.17 -2.79 20.47
C GLY A 80 -3.64 -2.85 20.49
N ILE A 81 -3.00 -1.78 20.03
CA ILE A 81 -1.53 -1.63 20.01
C ILE A 81 -1.10 -0.39 20.79
N SER A 82 0.14 -0.37 21.27
CA SER A 82 0.73 0.79 21.93
C SER A 82 1.00 1.94 20.96
N ASP A 83 1.13 3.16 21.50
CA ASP A 83 1.44 4.35 20.70
C ASP A 83 2.77 4.25 19.93
N GLU A 84 3.75 3.52 20.48
CA GLU A 84 5.05 3.28 19.84
C GLU A 84 4.89 2.33 18.64
N THR A 85 4.18 1.21 18.84
CA THR A 85 3.87 0.26 17.76
C THR A 85 3.04 0.93 16.67
N GLU A 86 2.06 1.76 17.04
CA GLU A 86 1.21 2.49 16.09
C GLU A 86 2.04 3.37 15.13
N ILE A 87 3.02 4.14 15.63
CA ILE A 87 3.89 4.96 14.77
C ILE A 87 4.57 4.09 13.72
N ARG A 88 5.11 2.94 14.12
CA ARG A 88 5.86 2.05 13.22
C ARG A 88 4.94 1.33 12.23
N VAL A 89 3.71 1.03 12.62
CA VAL A 89 2.68 0.47 11.73
C VAL A 89 2.27 1.52 10.68
N VAL A 90 2.08 2.78 11.08
CA VAL A 90 1.80 3.88 10.15
C VAL A 90 2.93 4.06 9.15
N GLU A 91 4.18 4.08 9.61
CA GLU A 91 5.36 4.16 8.74
C GLU A 91 5.41 2.99 7.73
N ALA A 92 5.10 1.77 8.16
CA ALA A 92 5.03 0.62 7.28
C ALA A 92 3.93 0.76 6.20
N VAL A 93 2.75 1.27 6.57
CA VAL A 93 1.64 1.55 5.63
C VAL A 93 2.00 2.68 4.66
N ASP A 94 2.69 3.71 5.14
CA ASP A 94 3.17 4.83 4.33
C ASP A 94 4.18 4.35 3.27
N LEU A 95 5.13 3.49 3.66
CA LEU A 95 6.07 2.85 2.75
C LEU A 95 5.36 2.01 1.69
N ALA A 96 4.39 1.18 2.09
CA ALA A 96 3.60 0.37 1.16
C ALA A 96 2.79 1.23 0.18
N THR A 97 2.22 2.34 0.67
CA THR A 97 1.50 3.31 -0.15
C THR A 97 2.44 3.94 -1.19
N ALA A 98 3.61 4.42 -0.78
CA ALA A 98 4.60 5.02 -1.67
C ALA A 98 5.16 4.02 -2.70
N ARG A 99 5.50 2.80 -2.27
CA ARG A 99 5.92 1.69 -3.14
C ARG A 99 4.88 1.39 -4.21
N SER A 100 3.60 1.31 -3.85
CA SER A 100 2.51 1.02 -4.80
C SER A 100 2.38 2.10 -5.89
N ALA A 101 2.66 3.36 -5.56
CA ALA A 101 2.56 4.50 -6.48
C ALA A 101 3.65 4.56 -7.56
N CYS A 102 4.67 3.71 -7.44
CA CYS A 102 5.72 3.50 -8.44
C CYS A 102 5.85 2.03 -8.89
N THR A 103 4.85 1.20 -8.57
CA THR A 103 4.85 -0.24 -8.90
C THR A 103 3.66 -0.58 -9.79
N CYS A 104 3.91 -1.28 -10.89
CA CYS A 104 2.85 -1.74 -11.78
C CYS A 104 1.91 -2.70 -11.04
N GLU A 105 0.63 -2.34 -10.96
CA GLU A 105 -0.38 -3.13 -10.26
C GLU A 105 -0.56 -4.54 -10.88
N ILE A 106 -0.21 -4.73 -12.15
CA ILE A 106 -0.39 -6.00 -12.88
C ILE A 106 0.80 -6.95 -12.70
N CYS A 107 2.04 -6.45 -12.80
CA CYS A 107 3.23 -7.32 -12.83
C CYS A 107 4.35 -6.98 -11.84
N GLY A 108 4.19 -5.96 -11.00
CA GLY A 108 5.13 -5.67 -9.91
C GLY A 108 6.44 -4.97 -10.29
N ILE A 109 6.73 -4.82 -11.58
CA ILE A 109 7.87 -4.00 -12.02
C ILE A 109 7.58 -2.51 -11.85
N GLU A 110 8.60 -1.66 -12.00
CA GLU A 110 8.44 -0.21 -11.90
C GLU A 110 7.39 0.34 -12.88
N GLY A 111 6.58 1.27 -12.39
CA GLY A 111 5.48 1.86 -13.14
C GLY A 111 5.24 3.32 -12.79
N THR A 112 4.48 3.98 -13.64
CA THR A 112 4.04 5.36 -13.47
C THR A 112 2.51 5.42 -13.50
N LEU A 113 1.95 6.56 -13.10
CA LEU A 113 0.51 6.74 -13.05
C LEU A 113 -0.03 6.96 -14.46
N TYR A 114 -1.03 6.17 -14.86
CA TYR A 114 -1.79 6.34 -16.08
C TYR A 114 -3.24 6.67 -15.74
N SER A 115 -3.87 7.47 -16.60
CA SER A 115 -5.28 7.83 -16.54
C SER A 115 -6.01 7.30 -17.76
N ASN A 116 -7.02 6.46 -17.53
CA ASN A 116 -7.98 6.07 -18.55
C ASN A 116 -9.37 6.59 -18.13
N ARG A 117 -9.74 7.75 -18.65
CA ARG A 117 -10.95 8.49 -18.25
C ARG A 117 -10.92 8.84 -16.76
N GLU A 118 -11.78 8.21 -15.95
CA GLU A 118 -11.87 8.42 -14.50
C GLU A 118 -11.10 7.37 -13.69
N TRP A 119 -10.45 6.41 -14.38
CA TRP A 119 -9.70 5.35 -13.72
C TRP A 119 -8.20 5.66 -13.74
N LEU A 120 -7.62 5.82 -12.55
CA LEU A 120 -6.18 5.97 -12.35
C LEU A 120 -5.55 4.64 -11.94
N ALA A 121 -4.43 4.29 -12.56
CA ALA A 121 -3.70 3.06 -12.29
C ALA A 121 -2.18 3.25 -12.45
N THR A 122 -1.40 2.75 -11.49
CA THR A 122 0.07 2.72 -11.63
C THR A 122 0.48 1.49 -12.44
N ARG A 123 1.09 1.71 -13.62
CA ARG A 123 1.42 0.66 -14.58
C ARG A 123 2.78 0.90 -15.24
N CYS A 124 3.44 -0.17 -15.65
CA CYS A 124 4.62 -0.08 -16.50
C CYS A 124 4.21 0.20 -17.95
N SER A 125 5.17 0.57 -18.80
CA SER A 125 4.92 0.86 -20.22
C SER A 125 4.23 -0.28 -20.97
N ARG A 126 4.55 -1.54 -20.64
CA ARG A 126 3.93 -2.74 -21.23
C ARG A 126 2.44 -2.88 -20.88
N HIS A 127 2.05 -2.45 -19.69
CA HIS A 127 0.68 -2.53 -19.20
C HIS A 127 -0.04 -1.18 -19.22
N ALA A 128 0.56 -0.17 -19.83
CA ALA A 128 0.00 1.17 -19.94
C ALA A 128 -1.42 1.11 -20.51
N THR A 129 -2.31 1.92 -19.96
CA THR A 129 -3.69 2.03 -20.45
C THR A 129 -4.18 3.44 -20.19
N GLY A 130 -4.55 4.14 -21.26
CA GLY A 130 -4.81 5.57 -21.21
C GLY A 130 -3.52 6.39 -21.28
N ASP A 131 -3.60 7.64 -20.84
CA ASP A 131 -2.51 8.61 -20.97
C ASP A 131 -1.67 8.65 -19.68
N PRO A 132 -0.33 8.79 -19.79
CA PRO A 132 0.49 8.98 -18.61
C PRO A 132 0.10 10.30 -17.93
N VAL A 133 -0.11 10.25 -16.61
CA VAL A 133 -0.35 11.46 -15.82
C VAL A 133 0.98 12.19 -15.67
N PRO A 134 1.09 13.45 -16.12
CA PRO A 134 2.34 14.22 -15.99
C PRO A 134 2.75 14.33 -14.52
N ARG A 135 4.04 14.08 -14.26
CA ARG A 135 4.65 14.39 -12.96
C ARG A 135 5.30 15.76 -13.05
N ARG A 136 5.13 16.57 -12.01
CA ARG A 136 5.88 17.82 -11.88
C ARG A 136 7.35 17.47 -11.63
N PRO A 137 8.30 18.05 -12.40
CA PRO A 137 9.72 17.85 -12.15
C PRO A 137 10.09 18.21 -10.70
N GLY A 138 10.87 17.35 -10.04
CA GLY A 138 11.26 17.50 -8.61
C GLY A 138 10.28 16.87 -7.60
N PHE A 139 9.10 16.43 -8.07
CA PHE A 139 8.06 15.77 -7.28
C PHE A 139 8.02 14.26 -7.56
N GLU A 140 9.07 13.71 -8.16
CA GLU A 140 9.20 12.27 -8.36
C GLU A 140 9.18 11.57 -6.99
N ASN A 141 8.22 10.67 -6.84
CA ASN A 141 7.98 9.90 -5.62
C ASN A 141 7.88 10.77 -4.34
N VAL A 142 7.35 11.99 -4.47
CA VAL A 142 6.98 12.82 -3.33
C VAL A 142 5.54 12.51 -2.92
N HIS A 143 5.34 12.21 -1.64
CA HIS A 143 4.07 11.83 -1.06
C HIS A 143 3.70 12.75 0.10
N LEU A 144 2.42 13.09 0.19
CA LEU A 144 1.82 13.71 1.37
C LEU A 144 1.20 12.61 2.24
N LEU A 145 1.81 12.34 3.39
CA LEU A 145 1.54 11.17 4.23
C LEU A 145 1.13 11.60 5.65
N ARG A 146 0.54 10.68 6.42
CA ARG A 146 0.04 10.94 7.78
C ARG A 146 1.03 10.41 8.81
N ARG A 147 1.31 11.18 9.87
CA ARG A 147 2.13 10.67 10.99
C ARG A 147 1.37 9.72 11.93
N ARG A 148 0.04 9.80 11.94
CA ARG A 148 -0.86 9.02 12.81
C ARG A 148 -2.15 8.64 12.07
N PRO A 149 -2.84 7.54 12.42
CA PRO A 149 -4.05 7.12 11.73
C PRO A 149 -5.21 8.11 11.87
N SER A 150 -5.37 8.68 13.07
CA SER A 150 -6.47 9.56 13.48
C SER A 150 -6.08 11.05 13.54
N GLY A 151 -4.84 11.40 13.18
CA GLY A 151 -4.32 12.76 13.22
C GLY A 151 -4.45 13.52 11.89
N SER A 152 -4.49 14.85 11.98
CA SER A 152 -4.36 15.76 10.82
C SER A 152 -2.91 16.15 10.54
N ASP A 153 -1.96 15.56 11.27
CA ASP A 153 -0.53 15.84 11.12
C ASP A 153 0.01 15.15 9.87
N MET A 154 0.20 15.95 8.82
CA MET A 154 0.66 15.52 7.51
C MET A 154 2.11 15.95 7.30
N TYR A 155 2.89 15.15 6.58
CA TYR A 155 4.26 15.47 6.20
C TYR A 155 4.53 15.14 4.74
N HIS A 156 5.46 15.86 4.13
CA HIS A 156 5.96 15.53 2.79
C HIS A 156 7.17 14.62 2.93
N ALA A 157 7.20 13.54 2.16
CA ALA A 157 8.35 12.67 2.10
C ALA A 157 8.64 12.24 0.66
N ARG A 158 9.94 12.14 0.35
CA ARG A 158 10.42 11.50 -0.88
C ARG A 158 10.68 10.03 -0.60
N TYR A 159 10.12 9.19 -1.46
CA TYR A 159 10.30 7.75 -1.42
C TYR A 159 11.44 7.30 -2.34
N ASP A 160 12.37 6.53 -1.78
CA ASP A 160 13.45 5.86 -2.51
C ASP A 160 13.08 4.38 -2.69
N ARG A 161 12.97 3.96 -3.95
CA ARG A 161 12.57 2.59 -4.33
C ARG A 161 13.69 1.57 -4.08
N ASP A 162 14.94 1.97 -4.25
CA ASP A 162 16.08 1.05 -4.19
C ASP A 162 16.37 0.65 -2.74
N THR A 163 16.25 1.61 -1.82
CA THR A 163 16.42 1.38 -0.38
C THR A 163 15.11 1.06 0.35
N ASP A 164 13.96 1.31 -0.29
CA ASP A 164 12.62 1.21 0.30
C ASP A 164 12.47 2.06 1.57
N THR A 165 12.81 3.35 1.46
CA THR A 165 12.82 4.32 2.57
C THR A 165 12.06 5.60 2.24
N LEU A 166 11.52 6.25 3.26
CA LEU A 166 10.93 7.59 3.19
C LEU A 166 11.87 8.61 3.84
N THR A 167 12.19 9.68 3.14
CA THR A 167 12.93 10.82 3.67
C THR A 167 12.00 12.02 3.73
N GLU A 168 11.79 12.56 4.94
CA GLU A 168 11.01 13.77 5.12
C GLU A 168 11.67 14.96 4.40
N ILE A 169 10.87 15.74 3.69
CA ILE A 169 11.31 16.93 2.96
C ILE A 169 10.45 18.13 3.35
N GLU A 170 10.99 19.33 3.19
CA GLU A 170 10.19 20.55 3.32
C GLU A 170 9.04 20.55 2.31
N PRO A 171 7.87 21.11 2.66
CA PRO A 171 6.77 21.24 1.72
C PRO A 171 7.26 22.03 0.49
N PRO A 172 6.93 21.56 -0.71
CA PRO A 172 7.29 22.28 -1.92
C PRO A 172 6.67 23.68 -1.91
N SER A 173 7.45 24.72 -2.22
CA SER A 173 6.97 26.11 -2.19
C SER A 173 5.93 26.39 -3.28
N ASP A 174 4.87 27.12 -2.93
CA ASP A 174 3.79 27.57 -3.84
C ASP A 174 4.23 28.59 -4.90
N SER A 175 5.49 29.04 -4.91
CA SER A 175 6.01 30.03 -5.87
C SER A 175 6.18 29.53 -7.31
N ASP A 176 5.63 28.35 -7.61
CA ASP A 176 5.68 27.64 -8.90
C ASP A 176 4.25 27.26 -9.35
N GLU A 177 3.22 28.03 -8.95
CA GLU A 177 1.86 28.02 -9.54
C GLU A 177 1.77 28.90 -10.80
#